data_AF-A0A554KFG5-F1
#
_entry.id   AF-A0A554KFG5-F1
#
_cell.length_a   1.000
_cell.length_b   1.000
_cell.length_c   1.000
_cell.angle_alpha   90.00
_cell.angle_beta   90.00
_cell.angle_gamma   90.00
#
_symmetry.space_group_name_H-M   'P 1'
#
loop_
_entity.id
_entity.type
_entity.pdbx_description
1 polymer ?
#
loop_
_entity_poly.entity_id
_entity_poly.type
_entity_poly.pdbx_seq_one_letter_code
_entity_poly.pdbx_strand_id
1 'polypeptide(L)'
;MQVPPAAERVDTTEGLTAWQRSSPPVLSGEHAVDGVQGVPMDRFLPDVNLLRGVAYAHLRTCFKKRVQWNDARLREAWINRHSWDHMDTVAKGVYHLGTRMQASFEDVLAVTLATRFHDIGYEFPKGVLPETLCKEQHKQHAQHGADLFVDKLNELRRTNGSVRDALPWWAERHNELAHGAIRLHSNGTPREMQQEPQSAEEVLPLLPRLLDKLDNSAHRVYADHEAKFSAVPHKSMQHILHCVRQGTRWLMEPPADGARHKSPPDDVFRKLEAYEYGFVHRLVPMAITDQRLHLQDGTIGVQYAVYPSKVESLLGVKYTPADHSRHFDEAYDKSMRNAAEVAQLIRRQLFGPKAKADGPPLRVHLMYEDGTDMFKEYAVAPKTDVVH
;
A
#
# COMPACT_ATOMS: atom_id res chain seq x y z
N MET A 1 12.06 -65.12 -32.09
CA MET A 1 12.92 -64.12 -31.42
C MET A 1 13.12 -62.98 -32.39
N GLN A 2 12.40 -61.87 -32.21
CA GLN A 2 12.60 -60.66 -33.02
C GLN A 2 13.61 -59.77 -32.30
N VAL A 3 14.75 -59.59 -32.95
CA VAL A 3 15.85 -58.72 -32.57
C VAL A 3 15.60 -57.35 -33.22
N PRO A 4 15.68 -56.23 -32.48
CA PRO A 4 15.55 -54.89 -33.06
C PRO A 4 16.85 -54.43 -33.73
N PRO A 5 16.80 -53.63 -34.82
CA PRO A 5 17.97 -52.96 -35.36
C PRO A 5 18.25 -51.62 -34.67
N ALA A 6 19.50 -51.20 -34.81
CA ALA A 6 20.22 -50.21 -34.02
C ALA A 6 20.16 -48.77 -34.58
N ALA A 7 20.25 -47.83 -33.63
CA ALA A 7 20.94 -46.54 -33.62
C ALA A 7 21.03 -45.67 -34.88
N GLU A 8 20.54 -44.43 -34.77
CA GLU A 8 21.16 -43.26 -35.37
C GLU A 8 21.29 -42.12 -34.36
N ARG A 9 22.49 -41.51 -34.35
CA ARG A 9 22.83 -40.27 -33.66
C ARG A 9 22.12 -39.11 -34.36
N VAL A 10 21.67 -38.11 -33.60
CA VAL A 10 21.51 -36.75 -34.10
C VAL A 10 22.20 -35.81 -33.12
N ASP A 11 23.14 -35.05 -33.67
CA ASP A 11 23.88 -33.96 -33.06
C ASP A 11 23.27 -32.63 -33.53
N THR A 12 23.65 -31.56 -32.83
CA THR A 12 23.62 -30.13 -33.20
C THR A 12 22.41 -29.26 -32.80
N THR A 13 22.68 -28.44 -31.77
CA THR A 13 22.62 -26.96 -31.71
C THR A 13 21.70 -26.14 -32.63
N GLU A 14 21.20 -25.05 -32.03
CA GLU A 14 20.63 -23.81 -32.60
C GLU A 14 19.12 -23.74 -32.84
N GLY A 15 18.54 -22.59 -32.46
CA GLY A 15 17.29 -22.12 -33.06
C GLY A 15 16.22 -21.57 -32.12
N LEU A 16 16.47 -20.38 -31.54
CA LEU A 16 15.39 -19.41 -31.31
C LEU A 16 14.59 -19.23 -32.61
N THR A 17 13.25 -19.29 -32.55
CA THR A 17 12.30 -18.32 -33.16
C THR A 17 10.86 -18.86 -33.20
N ALA A 18 9.92 -17.90 -33.23
CA ALA A 18 8.54 -18.00 -33.69
C ALA A 18 7.42 -18.37 -32.68
N TRP A 19 7.28 -17.56 -31.63
CA TRP A 19 5.97 -17.23 -31.05
C TRP A 19 5.42 -15.95 -31.69
N GLN A 20 5.05 -16.06 -32.97
CA GLN A 20 4.19 -15.12 -33.67
C GLN A 20 3.20 -15.95 -34.48
N ARG A 21 1.97 -16.09 -33.96
CA ARG A 21 0.71 -16.29 -34.70
C ARG A 21 -0.41 -16.60 -33.71
N SER A 22 -1.04 -15.56 -33.18
CA SER A 22 -2.49 -15.53 -32.97
C SER A 22 -2.89 -14.09 -32.63
N SER A 23 -3.17 -13.32 -33.67
CA SER A 23 -4.03 -12.14 -33.58
C SER A 23 -5.41 -12.54 -33.04
N PRO A 24 -6.14 -11.60 -32.40
CA PRO A 24 -7.35 -11.88 -31.64
C PRO A 24 -8.55 -12.16 -32.55
N PRO A 25 -9.58 -12.90 -32.08
CA PRO A 25 -10.82 -13.02 -32.81
C PRO A 25 -11.59 -11.70 -32.78
N VAL A 26 -12.05 -11.32 -33.97
CA VAL A 26 -13.00 -10.23 -34.24
C VAL A 26 -14.38 -10.62 -33.68
N LEU A 27 -15.01 -9.66 -32.98
CA LEU A 27 -16.36 -9.73 -32.42
C LEU A 27 -17.43 -9.71 -33.52
N SER A 28 -18.46 -10.54 -33.37
CA SER A 28 -19.76 -10.33 -34.00
C SER A 28 -20.87 -10.67 -33.00
N GLY A 29 -21.82 -9.76 -32.81
CA GLY A 29 -23.16 -10.08 -32.30
C GLY A 29 -23.47 -9.60 -30.88
N GLU A 30 -23.83 -8.32 -30.78
CA GLU A 30 -24.97 -7.75 -30.01
C GLU A 30 -25.23 -8.19 -28.56
N HIS A 31 -25.18 -7.19 -27.67
CA HIS A 31 -25.61 -7.15 -26.27
C HIS A 31 -24.69 -7.81 -25.22
N ALA A 32 -23.55 -7.16 -24.95
CA ALA A 32 -22.93 -7.18 -23.64
C ALA A 32 -22.46 -5.76 -23.29
N VAL A 33 -22.95 -5.22 -22.16
CA VAL A 33 -22.43 -4.00 -21.56
C VAL A 33 -21.03 -4.34 -21.04
N ASP A 34 -20.00 -3.68 -21.59
CA ASP A 34 -18.58 -3.93 -21.33
C ASP A 34 -18.25 -3.92 -19.83
N GLY A 35 -18.05 -5.10 -19.25
CA GLY A 35 -17.56 -5.29 -17.89
C GLY A 35 -16.03 -5.30 -17.86
N VAL A 36 -15.42 -4.23 -17.37
CA VAL A 36 -13.98 -4.21 -17.07
C VAL A 36 -13.73 -5.13 -15.87
N GLN A 37 -13.05 -6.25 -16.07
CA GLN A 37 -12.59 -7.12 -14.98
C GLN A 37 -11.55 -6.37 -14.14
N GLY A 38 -11.90 -6.05 -12.89
CA GLY A 38 -10.96 -5.47 -11.93
C GLY A 38 -9.76 -6.40 -11.71
N VAL A 39 -8.55 -5.84 -11.66
CA VAL A 39 -7.32 -6.61 -11.46
C VAL A 39 -6.95 -6.56 -9.97
N PRO A 40 -6.77 -7.71 -9.30
CA PRO A 40 -6.29 -7.74 -7.92
C PRO A 40 -4.94 -7.03 -7.78
N MET A 41 -4.78 -6.20 -6.74
CA MET A 41 -3.57 -5.39 -6.55
C MET A 41 -2.28 -6.25 -6.47
N ASP A 42 -2.41 -7.49 -6.00
CA ASP A 42 -1.36 -8.50 -5.90
C ASP A 42 -1.03 -9.23 -7.22
N ARG A 43 -2.01 -9.33 -8.15
CA ARG A 43 -1.92 -10.04 -9.46
C ARG A 43 -1.50 -9.18 -10.65
N PHE A 44 -1.25 -7.88 -10.45
CA PHE A 44 -0.65 -6.98 -11.43
C PHE A 44 0.81 -7.39 -11.76
N LEU A 45 0.99 -8.37 -12.64
CA LEU A 45 2.32 -8.87 -13.05
C LEU A 45 2.47 -8.92 -14.57
N PRO A 46 3.35 -8.10 -15.16
CA PRO A 46 4.31 -8.56 -16.13
C PRO A 46 5.66 -8.78 -15.43
N ASP A 47 6.52 -9.45 -16.16
CA ASP A 47 7.68 -10.20 -15.72
C ASP A 47 8.47 -9.55 -14.55
N VAL A 48 8.37 -10.21 -13.39
CA VAL A 48 9.11 -9.97 -12.15
C VAL A 48 10.63 -9.82 -12.40
N ASN A 49 11.13 -10.31 -13.53
CA ASN A 49 12.53 -10.27 -13.92
C ASN A 49 13.03 -8.89 -14.36
N LEU A 50 12.19 -7.99 -14.91
CA LEU A 50 12.66 -6.69 -15.41
C LEU A 50 13.03 -5.71 -14.28
N LEU A 51 12.35 -5.82 -13.14
CA LEU A 51 12.49 -4.94 -11.96
C LEU A 51 13.19 -5.60 -10.78
N ARG A 52 13.36 -6.93 -10.78
CA ARG A 52 14.35 -7.64 -9.94
C ARG A 52 15.75 -7.62 -10.56
N GLY A 53 16.00 -6.65 -11.45
CA GLY A 53 17.31 -6.41 -12.04
C GLY A 53 18.40 -6.20 -10.99
N VAL A 54 19.64 -6.32 -11.45
CA VAL A 54 20.87 -6.25 -10.65
C VAL A 54 20.85 -5.08 -9.64
N ALA A 55 20.37 -3.90 -10.05
CA ALA A 55 20.24 -2.73 -9.18
C ALA A 55 19.32 -2.96 -7.96
N TYR A 56 18.12 -3.52 -8.15
CA TYR A 56 17.20 -3.84 -7.05
C TYR A 56 17.82 -4.86 -6.08
N ALA A 57 18.46 -5.91 -6.60
CA ALA A 57 19.09 -6.93 -5.76
C ALA A 57 20.19 -6.35 -4.86
N HIS A 58 21.02 -5.45 -5.41
CA HIS A 58 22.03 -4.74 -4.63
C HIS A 58 21.42 -3.77 -3.61
N LEU A 59 20.46 -2.94 -4.01
CA LEU A 59 19.78 -2.00 -3.09
C LEU A 59 19.07 -2.74 -1.96
N ARG A 60 18.35 -3.83 -2.27
CA ARG A 60 17.70 -4.70 -1.27
C ARG A 60 18.72 -5.26 -0.31
N THR A 61 19.90 -5.67 -0.78
CA THR A 61 20.99 -6.14 0.09
C THR A 61 21.49 -5.03 1.02
N CYS A 62 21.70 -3.81 0.50
CA CYS A 62 22.12 -2.66 1.30
C CYS A 62 21.09 -2.28 2.37
N PHE A 63 19.81 -2.26 2.03
CA PHE A 63 18.75 -1.81 2.92
C PHE A 63 18.09 -2.92 3.75
N LYS A 64 18.39 -4.20 3.51
CA LYS A 64 17.76 -5.34 4.19
C LYS A 64 17.71 -5.19 5.70
N LYS A 65 18.86 -4.96 6.33
CA LYS A 65 18.97 -4.83 7.79
C LYS A 65 18.19 -3.62 8.31
N ARG A 66 18.21 -2.50 7.56
CA ARG A 66 17.49 -1.28 7.92
C ARG A 66 15.98 -1.51 7.89
N VAL A 67 15.45 -2.07 6.81
CA VAL A 67 14.00 -2.34 6.68
C VAL A 67 13.55 -3.34 7.74
N GLN A 68 14.30 -4.42 7.98
CA GLN A 68 13.97 -5.37 9.04
C GLN A 68 13.96 -4.73 10.43
N TRP A 69 14.92 -3.85 10.70
CA TRP A 69 14.97 -3.11 11.97
C TRP A 69 13.84 -2.08 12.07
N ASN A 70 13.58 -1.29 11.03
CA ASN A 70 12.45 -0.35 10.96
C ASN A 70 11.14 -1.09 11.22
N ASP A 71 10.88 -2.19 10.53
CA ASP A 71 9.65 -2.97 10.64
C ASP A 71 9.48 -3.54 12.07
N ALA A 72 10.56 -4.03 12.69
CA ALA A 72 10.51 -4.46 14.09
C ALA A 72 10.19 -3.30 15.05
N ARG A 73 10.80 -2.13 14.83
CA ARG A 73 10.57 -0.94 15.68
C ARG A 73 9.20 -0.32 15.48
N LEU A 74 8.68 -0.30 14.26
CA LEU A 74 7.32 0.14 13.96
C LEU A 74 6.29 -0.78 14.60
N ARG A 75 6.52 -2.09 14.55
CA ARG A 75 5.72 -3.09 15.27
C ARG A 75 5.73 -2.86 16.79
N GLU A 76 6.90 -2.60 17.38
CA GLU A 76 7.03 -2.24 18.81
C GLU A 76 6.37 -0.90 19.14
N ALA A 77 6.44 0.07 18.23
CA ALA A 77 5.82 1.40 18.34
C ALA A 77 4.31 1.39 18.11
N TRP A 78 3.71 0.22 17.85
CA TRP A 78 2.29 0.12 17.53
C TRP A 78 1.92 0.99 16.30
N ILE A 79 2.87 1.16 15.39
CA ILE A 79 2.68 1.74 14.07
C ILE A 79 2.43 0.60 13.09
N ASN A 80 1.64 0.87 12.06
CA ASN A 80 1.24 -0.13 11.08
C ASN A 80 2.44 -0.67 10.26
N ARG A 81 2.24 -1.81 9.59
CA ARG A 81 3.30 -2.53 8.84
C ARG A 81 3.84 -1.75 7.63
N HIS A 82 5.17 -1.70 7.49
CA HIS A 82 5.92 -1.06 6.38
C HIS A 82 6.99 -2.01 5.81
N SER A 83 6.55 -3.22 5.47
CA SER A 83 7.44 -4.31 5.08
C SER A 83 7.78 -4.32 3.58
N TRP A 84 8.69 -5.20 3.18
CA TRP A 84 8.99 -5.45 1.76
C TRP A 84 7.76 -5.81 0.93
N ASP A 85 6.82 -6.58 1.48
CA ASP A 85 5.61 -6.98 0.73
C ASP A 85 4.73 -5.77 0.41
N HIS A 86 4.58 -4.86 1.37
CA HIS A 86 3.86 -3.60 1.21
C HIS A 86 4.53 -2.74 0.14
N MET A 87 5.83 -2.46 0.30
CA MET A 87 6.58 -1.64 -0.67
C MET A 87 6.57 -2.25 -2.08
N ASP A 88 6.60 -3.59 -2.19
CA ASP A 88 6.50 -4.30 -3.46
C ASP A 88 5.10 -4.18 -4.09
N THR A 89 4.02 -4.25 -3.31
CA THR A 89 2.64 -4.04 -3.78
C THR A 89 2.44 -2.61 -4.30
N VAL A 90 2.85 -1.61 -3.53
CA VAL A 90 2.77 -0.20 -3.94
C VAL A 90 3.56 0.02 -5.24
N ALA A 91 4.79 -0.50 -5.32
CA ALA A 91 5.63 -0.37 -6.51
C ALA A 91 5.03 -1.03 -7.75
N LYS A 92 4.36 -2.19 -7.61
CA LYS A 92 3.63 -2.82 -8.74
C LYS A 92 2.54 -1.88 -9.24
N GLY A 93 1.71 -1.35 -8.35
CA GLY A 93 0.69 -0.40 -8.73
C GLY A 93 1.26 0.81 -9.47
N VAL A 94 2.43 1.32 -9.04
CA VAL A 94 3.11 2.47 -9.67
C VAL A 94 3.49 2.14 -11.10
N TYR A 95 4.09 0.97 -11.34
CA TYR A 95 4.44 0.53 -12.69
C TYR A 95 3.21 0.46 -13.61
N HIS A 96 2.12 -0.14 -13.14
CA HIS A 96 0.91 -0.33 -13.95
C HIS A 96 0.16 0.97 -14.22
N LEU A 97 0.07 1.87 -13.24
CA LEU A 97 -0.52 3.18 -13.47
C LEU A 97 0.40 4.06 -14.32
N GLY A 98 1.71 4.05 -14.04
CA GLY A 98 2.69 4.84 -14.76
C GLY A 98 2.79 4.48 -16.24
N THR A 99 2.78 3.19 -16.59
CA THR A 99 2.78 2.72 -18.00
C THR A 99 1.53 3.16 -18.78
N ARG A 100 0.44 3.54 -18.10
CA ARG A 100 -0.76 4.11 -18.75
C ARG A 100 -0.66 5.62 -18.98
N MET A 101 0.28 6.32 -18.34
CA MET A 101 0.32 7.78 -18.29
C MET A 101 1.05 8.49 -19.43
N GLN A 102 1.38 7.82 -20.55
CA GLN A 102 2.20 8.38 -21.64
C GLN A 102 3.57 8.92 -21.19
N ALA A 103 4.03 8.61 -19.98
CA ALA A 103 5.39 8.92 -19.53
C ALA A 103 6.41 8.01 -20.22
N SER A 104 7.68 8.44 -20.23
CA SER A 104 8.75 7.59 -20.75
C SER A 104 8.88 6.31 -19.93
N PHE A 105 9.31 5.22 -20.58
CA PHE A 105 9.45 3.93 -19.93
C PHE A 105 10.47 4.00 -18.79
N GLU A 106 11.58 4.71 -19.01
CA GLU A 106 12.66 4.93 -18.07
C GLU A 106 12.22 5.71 -16.83
N ASP A 107 11.40 6.75 -16.99
CA ASP A 107 10.84 7.51 -15.86
C ASP A 107 9.94 6.61 -14.99
N VAL A 108 9.09 5.77 -15.63
CA VAL A 108 8.25 4.81 -14.91
C VAL A 108 9.09 3.79 -14.15
N LEU A 109 10.16 3.27 -14.76
CA LEU A 109 11.08 2.35 -14.09
C LEU A 109 11.80 3.00 -12.90
N ALA A 110 12.20 4.27 -13.02
CA ALA A 110 12.87 5.00 -11.94
C ALA A 110 11.96 5.17 -10.71
N VAL A 111 10.74 5.67 -10.92
CA VAL A 111 9.74 5.84 -9.85
C VAL A 111 9.37 4.49 -9.25
N THR A 112 9.18 3.45 -10.08
CA THR A 112 8.87 2.10 -9.61
C THR A 112 9.98 1.53 -8.72
N LEU A 113 11.25 1.67 -9.13
CA LEU A 113 12.40 1.21 -8.35
C LEU A 113 12.47 1.93 -7.00
N ALA A 114 12.31 3.26 -6.98
CA ALA A 114 12.34 4.07 -5.77
C ALA A 114 11.20 3.70 -4.80
N THR A 115 10.00 3.45 -5.34
CA THR A 115 8.82 3.08 -4.55
C THR A 115 9.03 1.80 -3.73
N ARG A 116 9.86 0.86 -4.20
CA ARG A 116 10.19 -0.36 -3.43
C ARG A 116 10.98 -0.10 -2.16
N PHE A 117 11.41 1.14 -1.94
CA PHE A 117 12.19 1.58 -0.80
C PHE A 117 11.59 2.84 -0.14
N HIS A 118 10.31 3.16 -0.39
CA HIS A 118 9.75 4.43 0.08
C HIS A 118 9.71 4.59 1.61
N ASP A 119 9.74 3.49 2.36
CA ASP A 119 9.75 3.46 3.84
C ASP A 119 11.13 3.24 4.48
N ILE A 120 12.24 3.31 3.73
CA ILE A 120 13.58 3.07 4.32
C ILE A 120 14.01 4.14 5.33
N GLY A 121 13.38 5.32 5.28
CA GLY A 121 13.81 6.51 6.02
C GLY A 121 13.30 6.61 7.46
N TYR A 122 12.60 5.60 7.98
CA TYR A 122 12.24 5.61 9.40
C TYR A 122 13.50 5.63 10.28
N GLU A 123 13.46 6.49 11.29
CA GLU A 123 14.50 6.63 12.30
C GLU A 123 13.92 6.50 13.70
N PHE A 124 14.68 5.85 14.57
CA PHE A 124 14.35 5.68 15.98
C PHE A 124 15.52 6.19 16.82
N PRO A 125 15.36 7.35 17.50
CA PRO A 125 16.42 7.92 18.31
C PRO A 125 16.91 6.95 19.39
N LYS A 126 18.23 6.90 19.62
CA LYS A 126 18.80 6.04 20.68
C LYS A 126 18.27 6.47 22.05
N GLY A 127 17.87 5.50 22.86
CA GLY A 127 17.36 5.74 24.22
C GLY A 127 15.89 6.15 24.29
N VAL A 128 15.20 6.28 23.15
CA VAL A 128 13.74 6.45 23.11
C VAL A 128 13.10 5.10 22.89
N LEU A 129 12.15 4.77 23.75
CA LEU A 129 11.35 3.55 23.66
C LEU A 129 10.41 3.65 22.45
N PRO A 130 10.41 2.70 21.50
CA PRO A 130 9.58 2.79 20.31
C PRO A 130 8.08 2.96 20.62
N GLU A 131 7.59 2.33 21.67
CA GLU A 131 6.20 2.43 22.13
C GLU A 131 5.78 3.85 22.57
N THR A 132 6.73 4.76 22.79
CA THR A 132 6.43 6.16 23.11
C THR A 132 6.43 7.05 21.86
N LEU A 133 6.76 6.50 20.69
CA LEU A 133 6.80 7.23 19.44
C LEU A 133 5.42 7.29 18.77
N CYS A 134 5.05 8.46 18.26
CA CYS A 134 3.86 8.67 17.46
C CYS A 134 4.20 8.96 15.99
N LYS A 135 3.20 8.84 15.10
CA LYS A 135 3.37 9.10 13.65
C LYS A 135 3.98 10.48 13.35
N GLU A 136 3.72 11.47 14.18
CA GLU A 136 4.21 12.84 13.99
C GLU A 136 5.74 12.95 14.18
N GLN A 137 6.34 12.11 15.02
CA GLN A 137 7.79 12.05 15.23
C GLN A 137 8.53 11.42 14.05
N HIS A 138 7.81 10.74 13.15
CA HIS A 138 8.36 10.17 11.94
C HIS A 138 8.04 11.00 10.69
N LYS A 139 7.58 12.25 10.80
CA LYS A 139 7.25 13.09 9.61
C LYS A 139 8.36 13.20 8.58
N GLN A 140 9.62 13.14 9.02
CA GLN A 140 10.79 13.29 8.14
C GLN A 140 11.21 11.99 7.43
N HIS A 141 10.57 10.85 7.71
CA HIS A 141 10.99 9.56 7.14
C HIS A 141 10.95 9.56 5.61
N ALA A 142 10.00 10.26 4.99
CA ALA A 142 9.91 10.35 3.54
C ALA A 142 11.10 11.13 2.95
N GLN A 143 11.47 12.26 3.55
CA GLN A 143 12.62 13.05 3.10
C GLN A 143 13.93 12.26 3.29
N HIS A 144 14.16 11.74 4.50
CA HIS A 144 15.37 10.98 4.78
C HIS A 144 15.46 9.71 3.91
N GLY A 145 14.33 9.02 3.67
CA GLY A 145 14.28 7.87 2.80
C GLY A 145 14.68 8.22 1.36
N ALA A 146 14.23 9.36 0.85
CA ALA A 146 14.55 9.83 -0.48
C ALA A 146 16.06 10.12 -0.63
N ASP A 147 16.64 10.82 0.35
CA ASP A 147 18.08 11.14 0.37
C ASP A 147 18.93 9.85 0.44
N LEU A 148 18.60 8.93 1.36
CA LEU A 148 19.30 7.65 1.50
C LEU A 148 19.27 6.81 0.22
N PHE A 149 18.11 6.77 -0.45
CA PHE A 149 17.95 5.99 -1.67
C PHE A 149 18.84 6.54 -2.80
N VAL A 150 18.76 7.85 -3.06
CA VAL A 150 19.52 8.48 -4.14
C VAL A 150 21.02 8.39 -3.89
N ASP A 151 21.47 8.67 -2.67
CA ASP A 151 22.89 8.54 -2.30
C ASP A 151 23.41 7.13 -2.52
N LYS A 152 22.67 6.12 -2.05
CA LYS A 152 23.08 4.72 -2.18
C LYS A 152 23.07 4.25 -3.63
N LEU A 153 22.08 4.65 -4.43
CA LEU A 153 22.03 4.30 -5.84
C LEU A 153 23.19 4.93 -6.62
N ASN A 154 23.49 6.21 -6.37
CA ASN A 154 24.62 6.91 -7.00
C ASN A 154 25.97 6.32 -6.57
N GLU A 155 26.12 5.89 -5.32
CA GLU A 155 27.29 5.13 -4.87
C GLU A 155 27.42 3.79 -5.61
N LEU A 156 26.35 3.00 -5.69
CA LEU A 156 26.36 1.72 -6.39
C LEU A 156 26.67 1.88 -7.89
N ARG A 157 26.09 2.86 -8.57
CA ARG A 157 26.39 3.13 -9.99
C ARG A 157 27.85 3.53 -10.24
N ARG A 158 28.51 4.16 -9.27
CA ARG A 158 29.94 4.51 -9.35
C ARG A 158 30.86 3.33 -9.06
N THR A 159 30.47 2.45 -8.14
CA THR A 159 31.36 1.44 -7.56
C THR A 159 31.10 0.01 -8.05
N ASN A 160 29.93 -0.25 -8.64
CA ASN A 160 29.51 -1.57 -9.09
C ASN A 160 29.17 -1.54 -10.58
N GLY A 161 30.06 -2.13 -11.40
CA GLY A 161 29.91 -2.19 -12.86
C GLY A 161 28.57 -2.82 -13.28
N SER A 162 28.14 -3.90 -12.63
CA SER A 162 26.88 -4.58 -12.96
C SER A 162 25.65 -3.71 -12.70
N VAL A 163 25.66 -2.86 -11.66
CA VAL A 163 24.58 -1.88 -11.42
C VAL A 163 24.63 -0.75 -12.44
N ARG A 164 25.83 -0.24 -12.75
CA ARG A 164 26.03 0.80 -13.77
C ARG A 164 25.52 0.34 -15.14
N ASP A 165 25.88 -0.88 -15.54
CA ASP A 165 25.56 -1.46 -16.84
C ASP A 165 24.08 -1.87 -16.93
N ALA A 166 23.44 -2.17 -15.79
CA ALA A 166 21.99 -2.40 -15.71
C ALA A 166 21.15 -1.12 -15.79
N LEU A 167 21.77 0.05 -15.54
CA LEU A 167 21.10 1.36 -15.54
C LEU A 167 21.83 2.37 -16.47
N PRO A 168 22.05 2.05 -17.76
CA PRO A 168 22.77 2.92 -18.68
C PRO A 168 21.96 4.18 -19.04
N TRP A 169 20.64 4.10 -18.93
CA TRP A 169 19.68 5.18 -19.18
C TRP A 169 19.50 6.11 -17.97
N TRP A 170 20.00 5.75 -16.78
CA TRP A 170 19.76 6.52 -15.56
C TRP A 170 20.55 7.84 -15.58
N ALA A 171 19.81 8.94 -15.44
CA ALA A 171 20.29 10.31 -15.56
C ALA A 171 19.82 11.16 -14.36
N GLU A 172 20.23 12.42 -14.30
CA GLU A 172 19.88 13.35 -13.21
C GLU A 172 18.36 13.45 -12.98
N ARG A 173 17.57 13.61 -14.05
CA ARG A 173 16.10 13.56 -14.01
C ARG A 173 15.54 12.34 -13.28
N HIS A 174 16.14 11.16 -13.46
CA HIS A 174 15.68 9.94 -12.80
C HIS A 174 15.97 9.94 -11.30
N ASN A 175 17.03 10.64 -10.86
CA ASN A 175 17.25 10.89 -9.43
C ASN A 175 16.17 11.81 -8.87
N GLU A 176 15.78 12.87 -9.59
CA GLU A 176 14.72 13.80 -9.16
C GLU A 176 13.37 13.09 -9.04
N LEU A 177 13.01 12.28 -10.03
CA LEU A 177 11.77 11.49 -10.02
C LEU A 177 11.78 10.45 -8.90
N ALA A 178 12.88 9.71 -8.71
CA ALA A 178 13.02 8.73 -7.64
C ALA A 178 12.96 9.39 -6.25
N HIS A 179 13.63 10.53 -6.09
CA HIS A 179 13.60 11.33 -4.87
C HIS A 179 12.19 11.79 -4.56
N GLY A 180 11.51 12.39 -5.54
CA GLY A 180 10.12 12.83 -5.44
C GLY A 180 9.18 11.68 -5.07
N ALA A 181 9.33 10.51 -5.71
CA ALA A 181 8.51 9.33 -5.45
C ALA A 181 8.53 8.91 -3.98
N ILE A 182 9.71 8.95 -3.35
CA ILE A 182 9.88 8.62 -1.93
C ILE A 182 9.47 9.81 -1.05
N ARG A 183 9.91 11.03 -1.35
CA ARG A 183 9.61 12.22 -0.54
C ARG A 183 8.11 12.49 -0.44
N LEU A 184 7.38 12.25 -1.52
CA LEU A 184 5.98 12.65 -1.67
C LEU A 184 4.98 11.55 -1.29
N HIS A 185 5.39 10.33 -0.93
CA HIS A 185 4.45 9.24 -0.63
C HIS A 185 3.61 9.49 0.64
N SER A 186 4.09 10.34 1.57
CA SER A 186 3.43 10.61 2.86
C SER A 186 2.26 11.62 2.75
N ASN A 187 1.58 11.88 3.87
CA ASN A 187 0.41 12.78 3.92
C ASN A 187 0.81 14.25 3.78
N GLY A 188 0.08 14.97 2.93
CA GLY A 188 0.27 16.40 2.68
C GLY A 188 0.91 16.67 1.33
N THR A 189 0.23 17.42 0.48
CA THR A 189 0.83 18.02 -0.71
C THR A 189 1.80 19.10 -0.23
N PRO A 190 3.13 18.97 -0.45
CA PRO A 190 4.06 20.01 -0.02
C PRO A 190 3.62 21.36 -0.60
N ARG A 191 3.87 22.45 0.12
CA ARG A 191 3.57 23.81 -0.40
C ARG A 191 4.17 24.05 -1.79
N GLU A 192 5.25 23.37 -2.12
CA GLU A 192 5.94 23.39 -3.41
C GLU A 192 5.06 22.88 -4.57
N MET A 193 4.05 22.03 -4.31
CA MET A 193 3.06 21.55 -5.28
C MET A 193 1.77 22.38 -5.27
N GLN A 194 1.85 23.65 -4.85
CA GLN A 194 0.74 24.59 -5.02
C GLN A 194 0.40 24.82 -6.49
N GLN A 195 1.39 24.72 -7.37
CA GLN A 195 1.18 24.69 -8.82
C GLN A 195 0.71 23.31 -9.23
N GLU A 196 -0.36 23.29 -10.03
CA GLU A 196 -0.97 22.06 -10.50
C GLU A 196 -0.06 21.37 -11.53
N PRO A 197 0.23 20.05 -11.38
CA PRO A 197 1.01 19.31 -12.36
C PRO A 197 0.47 19.44 -13.79
N GLN A 198 1.37 19.70 -14.75
CA GLN A 198 1.04 19.94 -16.16
C GLN A 198 1.45 18.77 -17.08
N SER A 199 2.22 17.81 -16.58
CA SER A 199 2.77 16.69 -17.36
C SER A 199 2.64 15.36 -16.64
N ALA A 200 2.75 14.26 -17.40
CA ALA A 200 2.74 12.92 -16.84
C ALA A 200 3.85 12.75 -15.80
N GLU A 201 5.00 13.36 -16.06
CA GLU A 201 6.21 13.19 -15.27
C GLU A 201 6.17 13.97 -13.96
N GLU A 202 5.37 15.03 -13.88
CA GLU A 202 5.07 15.71 -12.62
C GLU A 202 4.06 14.92 -11.76
N VAL A 203 3.19 14.11 -12.38
CA VAL A 203 2.23 13.25 -11.68
C VAL A 203 2.84 11.91 -11.26
N LEU A 204 3.83 11.39 -12.01
CA LEU A 204 4.48 10.10 -11.74
C LEU A 204 5.00 9.96 -10.28
N PRO A 205 5.74 10.93 -9.71
CA PRO A 205 6.19 10.89 -8.31
C PRO A 205 5.07 10.85 -7.26
N LEU A 206 3.81 11.13 -7.64
CA LEU A 206 2.66 11.09 -6.75
C LEU A 206 1.95 9.74 -6.72
N LEU A 207 2.19 8.87 -7.71
CA LEU A 207 1.60 7.52 -7.74
C LEU A 207 1.84 6.70 -6.46
N PRO A 208 3.05 6.71 -5.85
CA PRO A 208 3.29 6.00 -4.60
C PRO A 208 2.33 6.45 -3.49
N ARG A 209 2.01 7.74 -3.41
CA ARG A 209 1.09 8.27 -2.39
C ARG A 209 -0.30 7.66 -2.54
N LEU A 210 -0.86 7.68 -3.75
CA LEU A 210 -2.18 7.09 -4.02
C LEU A 210 -2.20 5.63 -3.55
N LEU A 211 -1.25 4.85 -4.06
CA LEU A 211 -1.23 3.41 -3.86
C LEU A 211 -0.90 3.02 -2.42
N ASP A 212 -0.02 3.76 -1.75
CA ASP A 212 0.26 3.61 -0.32
C ASP A 212 -1.03 3.84 0.50
N LYS A 213 -1.82 4.89 0.23
CA LYS A 213 -3.07 5.13 0.99
C LYS A 213 -4.10 4.03 0.76
N LEU A 214 -4.20 3.52 -0.46
CA LEU A 214 -5.13 2.43 -0.79
C LEU A 214 -4.69 1.11 -0.17
N ASP A 215 -3.40 0.76 -0.22
CA ASP A 215 -2.88 -0.48 0.39
C ASP A 215 -2.98 -0.43 1.93
N ASN A 216 -2.73 0.75 2.52
CA ASN A 216 -2.74 0.96 3.96
C ASN A 216 -4.09 0.72 4.65
N SER A 217 -5.19 0.70 3.92
CA SER A 217 -6.51 0.34 4.46
C SER A 217 -6.79 -1.15 4.44
N ALA A 218 -6.02 -1.97 3.70
CA ALA A 218 -6.25 -3.41 3.55
C ALA A 218 -5.14 -4.29 4.16
N HIS A 219 -3.86 -3.91 4.07
CA HIS A 219 -2.75 -4.85 4.30
C HIS A 219 -1.77 -4.46 5.41
N ARG A 220 -2.14 -3.52 6.28
CA ARG A 220 -1.20 -2.83 7.17
C ARG A 220 -1.06 -3.39 8.59
N VAL A 221 -1.52 -4.62 8.84
CA VAL A 221 -1.56 -5.21 10.19
C VAL A 221 -0.55 -6.33 10.33
N TYR A 222 0.19 -6.36 11.45
CA TYR A 222 1.11 -7.45 11.77
C TYR A 222 0.33 -8.67 12.29
N ALA A 223 0.80 -9.88 11.99
CA ALA A 223 0.14 -11.12 12.43
C ALA A 223 -0.01 -11.24 13.95
N ASP A 224 0.89 -10.65 14.74
CA ASP A 224 0.76 -10.63 16.20
C ASP A 224 -0.21 -9.56 16.70
N HIS A 225 -0.56 -8.55 15.92
CA HIS A 225 -1.69 -7.67 16.24
C HIS A 225 -2.99 -8.49 16.19
N GLU A 226 -3.19 -9.30 15.14
CA GLU A 226 -4.34 -10.23 15.06
C GLU A 226 -4.38 -11.20 16.26
N ALA A 227 -3.24 -11.76 16.65
CA ALA A 227 -3.16 -12.62 17.83
C ALA A 227 -3.49 -11.88 19.15
N LYS A 228 -3.04 -10.63 19.30
CA LYS A 228 -3.36 -9.81 20.48
C LYS A 228 -4.84 -9.46 20.55
N PHE A 229 -5.49 -9.16 19.42
CA PHE A 229 -6.93 -8.94 19.36
C PHE A 229 -7.72 -10.21 19.69
N SER A 230 -7.28 -11.37 19.20
CA SER A 230 -7.86 -12.67 19.53
C SER A 230 -7.81 -13.01 21.03
N ALA A 231 -6.91 -12.39 21.78
CA ALA A 231 -6.78 -12.58 23.23
C ALA A 231 -7.68 -11.64 24.06
N VAL A 232 -8.27 -10.59 23.45
CA VAL A 232 -9.15 -9.62 24.10
C VAL A 232 -10.42 -10.25 24.70
N PRO A 233 -11.11 -11.22 24.05
CA PRO A 233 -12.32 -11.84 24.59
C PRO A 233 -12.08 -12.58 25.92
N HIS A 234 -10.84 -12.99 26.18
CA HIS A 234 -10.43 -13.72 27.38
C HIS A 234 -9.92 -12.81 28.50
N LYS A 235 -9.87 -11.49 28.28
CA LYS A 235 -9.46 -10.51 29.29
C LYS A 235 -10.69 -10.00 30.04
N SER A 236 -10.62 -9.98 31.37
CA SER A 236 -11.71 -9.38 32.18
C SER A 236 -11.83 -7.88 31.89
N MET A 237 -13.02 -7.30 32.00
CA MET A 237 -13.22 -5.85 31.83
C MET A 237 -12.30 -5.03 32.76
N GLN A 238 -12.04 -5.53 33.96
CA GLN A 238 -11.05 -4.96 34.88
C GLN A 238 -9.62 -5.08 34.35
N HIS A 239 -9.24 -6.18 33.70
CA HIS A 239 -7.92 -6.34 33.06
C HIS A 239 -7.76 -5.42 31.85
N ILE A 240 -8.81 -5.28 31.03
CA ILE A 240 -8.83 -4.33 29.92
C ILE A 240 -8.64 -2.92 30.52
N LEU A 241 -9.43 -2.52 31.54
CA LEU A 241 -9.36 -1.20 32.21
C LEU A 241 -8.03 -0.96 32.91
N HIS A 242 -7.44 -2.00 33.47
CA HIS A 242 -6.12 -2.01 34.08
C HIS A 242 -5.06 -1.75 33.01
N CYS A 243 -5.05 -2.48 31.88
CA CYS A 243 -4.20 -2.21 30.72
C CYS A 243 -4.35 -0.77 30.20
N VAL A 244 -5.56 -0.19 30.25
CA VAL A 244 -5.80 1.23 29.91
C VAL A 244 -5.16 2.20 30.88
N ARG A 245 -5.20 1.89 32.18
CA ARG A 245 -4.50 2.68 33.19
C ARG A 245 -2.98 2.46 33.15
N GLN A 246 -2.49 1.42 32.46
CA GLN A 246 -1.07 1.08 32.37
C GLN A 246 -0.30 1.70 31.20
N GLY A 247 -0.97 2.34 30.23
CA GLY A 247 -0.32 3.09 29.14
C GLY A 247 0.59 4.23 29.60
N THR A 248 0.60 4.53 30.90
CA THR A 248 1.61 5.34 31.58
C THR A 248 2.21 4.51 32.73
N ARG A 249 3.42 3.97 32.50
CA ARG A 249 4.35 3.33 33.47
C ARG A 249 3.80 2.16 34.27
N TRP A 250 4.29 0.95 34.00
CA TRP A 250 4.16 -0.15 34.96
C TRP A 250 5.46 -0.89 35.26
N LEU A 251 5.87 -0.76 36.52
CA LEU A 251 6.37 -1.84 37.36
C LEU A 251 5.19 -2.37 38.21
N MET A 252 5.13 -3.69 38.33
CA MET A 252 4.80 -4.47 39.54
C MET A 252 3.50 -4.16 40.30
N GLU A 253 2.47 -5.01 40.13
CA GLU A 253 1.89 -5.92 41.15
C GLU A 253 0.52 -6.48 40.67
N PRO A 254 0.15 -7.73 41.03
CA PRO A 254 -1.11 -8.34 40.61
C PRO A 254 -2.23 -8.08 41.63
N PRO A 255 -3.50 -7.88 41.21
CA PRO A 255 -4.62 -8.08 42.12
C PRO A 255 -5.37 -9.39 41.86
N ALA A 256 -5.84 -9.92 42.99
CA ALA A 256 -6.48 -11.20 43.21
C ALA A 256 -7.92 -11.31 42.70
N ASP A 257 -8.30 -12.56 42.43
CA ASP A 257 -9.61 -13.20 42.48
C ASP A 257 -10.88 -12.46 42.00
N GLY A 258 -11.48 -13.06 40.96
CA GLY A 258 -12.83 -13.61 41.09
C GLY A 258 -14.02 -12.68 40.85
N ALA A 259 -14.42 -12.50 39.58
CA ALA A 259 -15.82 -12.21 39.25
C ALA A 259 -16.18 -12.68 37.83
N ARG A 260 -17.26 -13.47 37.73
CA ARG A 260 -17.92 -13.85 36.47
C ARG A 260 -18.54 -12.61 35.83
N HIS A 261 -18.20 -12.29 34.58
CA HIS A 261 -18.85 -11.22 33.82
C HIS A 261 -19.85 -11.79 32.79
N LYS A 262 -21.10 -11.31 32.90
CA LYS A 262 -22.11 -11.34 31.84
C LYS A 262 -21.57 -10.56 30.63
N SER A 263 -21.86 -11.05 29.42
CA SER A 263 -21.43 -10.43 28.15
C SER A 263 -21.85 -8.96 28.07
N PRO A 264 -21.02 -8.04 27.54
CA PRO A 264 -21.39 -6.62 27.48
C PRO A 264 -22.14 -6.30 26.17
N PRO A 265 -23.31 -5.62 26.22
CA PRO A 265 -23.96 -5.06 25.05
C PRO A 265 -23.44 -3.63 24.76
N ASP A 266 -23.30 -3.29 23.49
CA ASP A 266 -23.15 -1.96 22.85
C ASP A 266 -21.98 -1.02 23.22
N ASP A 267 -21.20 -1.29 24.27
CA ASP A 267 -20.12 -0.39 24.73
C ASP A 267 -18.71 -1.02 24.61
N VAL A 268 -18.54 -2.10 23.84
CA VAL A 268 -17.23 -2.76 23.69
C VAL A 268 -16.33 -2.01 22.71
N PHE A 269 -16.85 -1.57 21.55
CA PHE A 269 -16.03 -0.83 20.57
C PHE A 269 -15.61 0.55 21.07
N ARG A 270 -16.54 1.31 21.67
CA ARG A 270 -16.21 2.61 22.32
C ARG A 270 -15.18 2.46 23.44
N LYS A 271 -15.26 1.37 24.22
CA LYS A 271 -14.19 1.03 25.15
C LYS A 271 -12.92 0.72 24.38
N LEU A 272 -12.85 -0.27 23.50
CA LEU A 272 -11.62 -0.61 22.76
C LEU A 272 -10.97 0.59 22.03
N GLU A 273 -11.76 1.51 21.46
CA GLU A 273 -11.31 2.79 20.88
C GLU A 273 -10.65 3.71 21.91
N ALA A 274 -11.21 3.84 23.10
CA ALA A 274 -10.61 4.60 24.19
C ALA A 274 -9.32 3.94 24.75
N TYR A 275 -9.06 2.67 24.39
CA TYR A 275 -7.99 1.86 24.98
C TYR A 275 -6.74 1.83 24.11
N GLU A 276 -6.90 2.05 22.81
CA GLU A 276 -5.79 1.94 21.87
C GLU A 276 -5.91 3.01 20.78
N TYR A 277 -4.99 3.98 20.84
CA TYR A 277 -4.87 4.99 19.79
C TYR A 277 -4.62 4.30 18.44
N GLY A 278 -5.58 4.43 17.52
CA GLY A 278 -5.53 3.77 16.21
C GLY A 278 -6.13 2.37 16.15
N PHE A 279 -6.92 1.95 17.16
CA PHE A 279 -7.69 0.69 17.14
C PHE A 279 -8.46 0.48 15.81
N VAL A 280 -9.22 1.50 15.38
CA VAL A 280 -9.99 1.45 14.12
C VAL A 280 -9.10 1.32 12.88
N HIS A 281 -7.86 1.86 12.90
CA HIS A 281 -6.88 1.73 11.81
C HIS A 281 -6.29 0.31 11.68
N ARG A 282 -6.69 -0.61 12.56
CA ARG A 282 -6.24 -2.01 12.58
C ARG A 282 -7.40 -2.96 12.40
N LEU A 283 -8.51 -2.65 13.07
CA LEU A 283 -9.75 -3.39 12.96
C LEU A 283 -10.27 -3.43 11.52
N VAL A 284 -10.21 -2.30 10.82
CA VAL A 284 -10.69 -2.18 9.43
C VAL A 284 -9.90 -3.10 8.48
N PRO A 285 -8.56 -3.03 8.37
CA PRO A 285 -7.80 -3.95 7.52
C PRO A 285 -8.04 -5.44 7.81
N MET A 286 -8.30 -5.81 9.07
CA MET A 286 -8.57 -7.21 9.42
C MET A 286 -9.82 -7.77 8.76
N ALA A 287 -10.84 -6.93 8.58
CA ALA A 287 -12.08 -7.30 7.90
C ALA A 287 -11.89 -7.37 6.37
N ILE A 288 -10.87 -6.72 5.81
CA ILE A 288 -10.62 -6.73 4.37
C ILE A 288 -9.83 -7.99 3.99
N THR A 289 -10.30 -8.70 2.98
CA THR A 289 -9.74 -10.00 2.54
C THR A 289 -9.18 -9.96 1.12
N ASP A 290 -9.70 -9.06 0.28
CA ASP A 290 -9.25 -8.85 -1.10
C ASP A 290 -9.30 -7.36 -1.42
N GLN A 291 -8.40 -6.92 -2.29
CA GLN A 291 -8.30 -5.55 -2.78
C GLN A 291 -8.06 -5.52 -4.29
N ARG A 292 -8.92 -4.80 -5.02
CA ARG A 292 -8.82 -4.63 -6.47
C ARG A 292 -8.84 -3.17 -6.86
N LEU A 293 -7.86 -2.77 -7.65
CA LEU A 293 -7.83 -1.43 -8.23
C LEU A 293 -8.46 -1.49 -9.63
N HIS A 294 -9.33 -0.54 -9.92
CA HIS A 294 -9.94 -0.38 -11.24
C HIS A 294 -9.87 1.07 -11.70
N LEU A 295 -9.86 1.25 -13.01
CA LEU A 295 -9.98 2.54 -13.66
C LEU A 295 -11.19 2.42 -14.60
N GLN A 296 -12.29 3.07 -14.25
CA GLN A 296 -13.55 2.97 -14.99
C GLN A 296 -14.11 4.37 -15.22
N ASP A 297 -14.48 4.69 -16.47
CA ASP A 297 -15.06 5.98 -16.87
C ASP A 297 -14.24 7.21 -16.42
N GLY A 298 -12.94 7.02 -16.30
CA GLY A 298 -11.98 8.01 -15.83
C GLY A 298 -11.97 8.24 -14.32
N THR A 299 -12.67 7.44 -13.54
CA THR A 299 -12.57 7.41 -12.08
C THR A 299 -11.64 6.28 -11.65
N ILE A 300 -10.70 6.59 -10.75
CA ILE A 300 -9.95 5.55 -10.05
C ILE A 300 -10.86 4.99 -8.97
N GLY A 301 -11.04 3.68 -8.99
CA GLY A 301 -11.80 2.98 -7.98
C GLY A 301 -10.96 1.91 -7.29
N VAL A 302 -11.23 1.70 -6.01
CA VAL A 302 -10.73 0.56 -5.25
C VAL A 302 -11.92 -0.23 -4.74
N GLN A 303 -11.85 -1.55 -4.89
CA GLN A 303 -12.83 -2.48 -4.37
C GLN A 303 -12.19 -3.28 -3.25
N TYR A 304 -12.85 -3.34 -2.11
CA TYR A 304 -12.46 -4.16 -0.96
C TYR A 304 -13.52 -5.23 -0.73
N ALA A 305 -13.11 -6.49 -0.68
CA ALA A 305 -13.96 -7.56 -0.17
C ALA A 305 -13.86 -7.61 1.35
N VAL A 306 -14.98 -7.38 2.03
CA VAL A 306 -15.06 -7.18 3.48
C VAL A 306 -15.84 -8.31 4.14
N TYR A 307 -15.24 -8.92 5.14
CA TYR A 307 -15.79 -10.02 5.93
C TYR A 307 -15.85 -9.60 7.40
N PRO A 308 -16.90 -8.87 7.82
CA PRO A 308 -17.05 -8.48 9.22
C PRO A 308 -17.08 -9.68 10.18
N SER A 309 -17.54 -10.86 9.73
CA SER A 309 -17.50 -12.11 10.48
C SER A 309 -16.10 -12.49 10.95
N LYS A 310 -15.04 -12.12 10.20
CA LYS A 310 -13.65 -12.34 10.59
C LYS A 310 -13.32 -11.56 11.85
N VAL A 311 -13.74 -10.30 11.94
CA VAL A 311 -13.55 -9.48 13.15
C VAL A 311 -14.40 -10.01 14.31
N GLU A 312 -15.65 -10.41 14.05
CA GLU A 312 -16.50 -11.02 15.06
C GLU A 312 -15.88 -12.29 15.66
N SER A 313 -15.29 -13.14 14.82
CA SER A 313 -14.60 -14.36 15.27
C SER A 313 -13.38 -14.07 16.15
N LEU A 314 -12.68 -12.96 15.90
CA LEU A 314 -11.49 -12.55 16.67
C LEU A 314 -11.88 -11.89 17.99
N LEU A 315 -12.91 -11.04 17.99
CA LEU A 315 -13.27 -10.22 19.15
C LEU A 315 -14.42 -10.80 19.98
N GLY A 316 -15.14 -11.81 19.47
CA GLY A 316 -16.33 -12.35 20.11
C GLY A 316 -17.47 -11.33 20.22
N VAL A 317 -17.43 -10.26 19.42
CA VAL A 317 -18.41 -9.18 19.39
C VAL A 317 -18.89 -9.01 17.97
N LYS A 318 -20.22 -8.96 17.80
CA LYS A 318 -20.86 -8.74 16.49
C LYS A 318 -20.29 -7.48 15.84
N TYR A 319 -19.76 -7.64 14.63
CA TYR A 319 -19.23 -6.53 13.83
C TYR A 319 -20.02 -6.45 12.54
N THR A 320 -20.78 -5.37 12.34
CA THR A 320 -21.69 -5.26 11.20
C THR A 320 -21.07 -4.48 10.03
N PRO A 321 -21.63 -4.58 8.81
CA PRO A 321 -21.27 -3.68 7.70
C PRO A 321 -21.35 -2.19 8.07
N ALA A 322 -22.34 -1.80 8.88
CA ALA A 322 -22.48 -0.42 9.34
C ALA A 322 -21.34 0.00 10.29
N ASP A 323 -20.93 -0.87 11.21
CA ASP A 323 -19.80 -0.61 12.10
C ASP A 323 -18.50 -0.48 11.31
N HIS A 324 -18.26 -1.41 10.37
CA HIS A 324 -17.10 -1.35 9.51
C HIS A 324 -17.05 -0.07 8.68
N SER A 325 -18.17 0.33 8.06
CA SER A 325 -18.26 1.55 7.27
C SER A 325 -17.96 2.81 8.09
N ARG A 326 -18.47 2.89 9.33
CA ARG A 326 -18.17 3.97 10.26
C ARG A 326 -16.69 4.01 10.63
N HIS A 327 -16.13 2.89 11.09
CA HIS A 327 -14.72 2.81 11.47
C HIS A 327 -13.78 3.04 10.28
N PHE A 328 -14.18 2.67 9.07
CA PHE A 328 -13.44 2.98 7.86
C PHE A 328 -13.33 4.50 7.66
N ASP A 329 -14.42 5.24 7.82
CA ASP A 329 -14.39 6.71 7.72
C ASP A 329 -13.53 7.33 8.82
N GLU A 330 -13.71 6.88 10.07
CA GLU A 330 -12.93 7.36 11.22
C GLU A 330 -11.42 7.12 11.04
N ALA A 331 -11.03 5.98 10.48
CA ALA A 331 -9.63 5.62 10.28
C ALA A 331 -9.01 6.20 9.01
N TYR A 332 -9.78 6.26 7.92
CA TYR A 332 -9.20 6.41 6.58
C TYR A 332 -9.76 7.58 5.76
N ASP A 333 -10.77 8.34 6.21
CA ASP A 333 -11.32 9.48 5.45
C ASP A 333 -10.20 10.45 5.00
N LYS A 334 -9.32 10.87 5.91
CA LYS A 334 -8.18 11.73 5.58
C LYS A 334 -7.23 11.09 4.54
N SER A 335 -6.96 9.79 4.66
CA SER A 335 -6.09 9.08 3.72
C SER A 335 -6.74 8.95 2.34
N MET A 336 -8.04 8.69 2.29
CA MET A 336 -8.81 8.59 1.05
C MET A 336 -8.97 9.95 0.35
N ARG A 337 -9.09 11.06 1.10
CA ARG A 337 -9.04 12.41 0.52
C ARG A 337 -7.68 12.72 -0.11
N ASN A 338 -6.57 12.35 0.55
CA ASN A 338 -5.24 12.51 -0.02
C ASN A 338 -5.04 11.63 -1.27
N ALA A 339 -5.63 10.44 -1.30
CA ALA A 339 -5.66 9.58 -2.48
C ALA A 339 -6.51 10.20 -3.61
N ALA A 340 -7.65 10.79 -3.27
CA ALA A 340 -8.54 11.49 -4.20
C ALA A 340 -7.86 12.69 -4.90
N GLU A 341 -7.01 13.44 -4.18
CA GLU A 341 -6.18 14.49 -4.77
C GLU A 341 -5.31 13.97 -5.91
N VAL A 342 -4.57 12.88 -5.67
CA VAL A 342 -3.71 12.27 -6.70
C VAL A 342 -4.54 11.64 -7.81
N ALA A 343 -5.66 11.00 -7.48
CA ALA A 343 -6.55 10.40 -8.46
C ALA A 343 -7.13 11.44 -9.43
N GLN A 344 -7.41 12.67 -8.95
CA GLN A 344 -7.85 13.77 -9.80
C GLN A 344 -6.76 14.20 -10.80
N LEU A 345 -5.50 14.21 -10.38
CA LEU A 345 -4.37 14.54 -11.24
C LEU A 345 -4.16 13.48 -12.32
N ILE A 346 -4.20 12.20 -11.94
CA ILE A 346 -4.13 11.07 -12.88
C ILE A 346 -5.28 11.14 -13.89
N ARG A 347 -6.51 11.41 -13.42
CA ARG A 347 -7.68 11.56 -14.28
C ARG A 347 -7.48 12.65 -15.33
N ARG A 348 -7.02 13.84 -14.92
CA ARG A 348 -6.73 14.94 -15.85
C ARG A 348 -5.65 14.56 -16.86
N GLN A 349 -4.60 13.87 -16.41
CA GLN A 349 -3.52 13.43 -17.29
C GLN A 349 -3.98 12.41 -18.33
N LEU A 350 -4.79 11.42 -17.93
CA LEU A 350 -5.22 10.34 -18.83
C LEU A 350 -6.34 10.75 -19.79
N PHE A 351 -7.25 11.62 -19.34
CA PHE A 351 -8.50 11.93 -20.07
C PHE A 351 -8.59 13.40 -20.51
N GLY A 352 -7.54 14.19 -20.25
CA GLY A 352 -7.44 15.61 -20.58
C GLY A 352 -8.15 16.53 -19.57
N PRO A 353 -7.95 17.85 -19.69
CA PRO A 353 -8.54 18.84 -18.78
C PRO A 353 -10.08 18.93 -18.88
N LYS A 354 -10.67 18.39 -19.95
CA LYS A 354 -12.12 18.30 -20.18
C LYS A 354 -12.73 16.98 -19.72
N ALA A 355 -11.94 16.05 -19.19
CA ALA A 355 -12.46 14.84 -18.56
C ALA A 355 -13.52 15.27 -17.54
N LYS A 356 -14.78 14.85 -17.77
CA LYS A 356 -15.96 15.42 -17.12
C LYS A 356 -15.69 15.72 -15.64
N ALA A 357 -15.82 16.99 -15.26
CA ALA A 357 -15.82 17.39 -13.85
C ALA A 357 -16.96 16.71 -13.05
N ASP A 358 -17.90 16.08 -13.75
CA ASP A 358 -19.01 15.33 -13.19
C ASP A 358 -18.53 13.95 -12.74
N GLY A 359 -18.23 13.82 -11.44
CA GLY A 359 -17.96 12.57 -10.76
C GLY A 359 -16.72 12.64 -9.86
N PRO A 360 -16.69 11.87 -8.75
CA PRO A 360 -15.56 11.89 -7.83
C PRO A 360 -14.28 11.36 -8.50
N PRO A 361 -13.11 11.90 -8.14
CA PRO A 361 -11.82 11.36 -8.60
C PRO A 361 -11.53 9.96 -8.06
N LEU A 362 -12.02 9.65 -6.86
CA LEU A 362 -11.82 8.36 -6.20
C LEU A 362 -13.14 7.76 -5.72
N ARG A 363 -13.35 6.48 -6.04
CA ARG A 363 -14.42 5.65 -5.50
C ARG A 363 -13.87 4.51 -4.67
N VAL A 364 -14.46 4.29 -3.50
CA VAL A 364 -14.21 3.11 -2.67
C VAL A 364 -15.47 2.26 -2.67
N HIS A 365 -15.35 1.02 -3.12
CA HIS A 365 -16.42 0.03 -3.13
C HIS A 365 -16.15 -1.01 -2.04
N LEU A 366 -16.98 -1.04 -1.00
CA LEU A 366 -16.94 -2.01 0.08
C LEU A 366 -17.98 -3.09 -0.21
N MET A 367 -17.53 -4.29 -0.60
CA MET A 367 -18.38 -5.45 -0.86
C MET A 367 -18.37 -6.37 0.34
N TYR A 368 -19.52 -6.52 1.00
CA TYR A 368 -19.64 -7.32 2.21
C TYR A 368 -20.05 -8.77 1.92
N GLU A 369 -19.62 -9.70 2.77
CA GLU A 369 -19.91 -11.14 2.62
C GLU A 369 -21.40 -11.50 2.64
N ASP A 370 -22.27 -10.63 3.17
CA ASP A 370 -23.73 -10.79 3.18
C ASP A 370 -24.43 -10.28 1.91
N GLY A 371 -23.65 -9.83 0.92
CA GLY A 371 -24.15 -9.24 -0.33
C GLY A 371 -24.49 -7.76 -0.22
N THR A 372 -24.29 -7.12 0.93
CA THR A 372 -24.37 -5.66 1.04
C THR A 372 -23.24 -5.02 0.26
N ASP A 373 -23.56 -4.02 -0.55
CA ASP A 373 -22.56 -3.18 -1.24
C ASP A 373 -22.66 -1.74 -0.74
N MET A 374 -21.51 -1.13 -0.46
CA MET A 374 -21.42 0.29 -0.11
C MET A 374 -20.43 1.02 -1.00
N PHE A 375 -20.87 2.14 -1.58
CA PHE A 375 -20.04 3.03 -2.36
C PHE A 375 -19.74 4.29 -1.55
N LYS A 376 -18.45 4.64 -1.47
CA LYS A 376 -17.99 5.90 -0.90
C LYS A 376 -17.29 6.68 -2.00
N GLU A 377 -17.69 7.93 -2.17
CA GLU A 377 -17.15 8.84 -3.17
C GLU A 377 -16.31 9.92 -2.47
N TYR A 378 -15.04 10.02 -2.84
CA TYR A 378 -14.13 11.00 -2.24
C TYR A 378 -13.83 12.09 -3.26
N ALA A 379 -14.33 13.29 -2.97
CA ALA A 379 -13.96 14.50 -3.69
C ALA A 379 -12.64 15.08 -3.14
N VAL A 380 -11.93 15.82 -4.00
CA VAL A 380 -10.84 16.70 -3.54
C VAL A 380 -11.47 17.74 -2.61
N ALA A 381 -10.99 17.83 -1.38
CA ALA A 381 -11.43 18.89 -0.49
C ALA A 381 -11.09 20.25 -1.16
N PRO A 382 -12.00 21.23 -1.19
CA PRO A 382 -11.65 22.56 -1.68
C PRO A 382 -10.44 23.03 -0.90
N LYS A 383 -9.40 23.52 -1.60
CA LYS A 383 -8.29 24.23 -0.95
C LYS A 383 -8.94 25.42 -0.24
N THR A 384 -9.22 25.29 1.05
CA THR A 384 -9.60 26.46 1.85
C THR A 384 -8.41 27.40 1.77
N ASP A 385 -8.62 28.54 1.12
CA ASP A 385 -7.63 29.61 1.10
C ASP A 385 -7.23 29.88 2.54
N VAL A 386 -6.02 29.45 2.89
CA VAL A 386 -5.43 29.84 4.16
C VAL A 386 -5.06 31.30 3.96
N VAL A 387 -5.98 32.19 4.32
CA VAL A 387 -5.72 33.62 4.43
C VAL A 387 -4.57 33.78 5.42
N HIS A 388 -3.40 34.14 4.89
CA HIS A 388 -2.23 34.55 5.66
C HIS A 388 -1.77 35.91 5.17
#